data_AF-Q7RLX4-F1
#
_entry.id   AF-Q7RLX4-F1
#
_cell.length_a   1.000
_cell.length_b   1.000
_cell.length_c   1.000
_cell.angle_alpha   90.00
_cell.angle_beta   90.00
_cell.angle_gamma   90.00
#
_symmetry.space_group_name_H-M   'P 1'
#
loop_
_entity.id
_entity.type
_entity.pdbx_description
1 polymer ?
#
loop_
_entity_poly.entity_id
_entity_poly.type
_entity_poly.pdbx_seq_one_letter_code
_entity_poly.pdbx_strand_id
1 'polypeptide(L)' 'MLNDGYWGDELCIKAIADTFDCVVYIITSNPDKWLLKYEPKCKNNNQLKKCIFLAYSSPIHYDSLKLIKM' A
#
# COMPACT_ATOMS: atom_id res chain seq x y z
N MET A 1 -7.41 -15.16 -2.61
CA MET A 1 -7.11 -14.73 -3.99
C MET A 1 -6.10 -15.68 -4.58
N LEU A 2 -6.55 -16.68 -5.34
CA LEU A 2 -5.65 -17.64 -6.02
C LEU A 2 -6.09 -17.89 -7.47
N ASN A 3 -7.20 -17.30 -7.91
CA ASN A 3 -7.73 -17.49 -9.25
C ASN A 3 -7.43 -16.25 -10.09
N ASP A 4 -7.18 -16.48 -11.38
CA ASP A 4 -7.00 -15.41 -12.36
C ASP A 4 -8.26 -14.51 -12.43
N GLY A 5 -8.05 -13.22 -12.68
CA GLY A 5 -9.12 -12.21 -12.70
C GLY A 5 -9.54 -11.66 -11.33
N TYR A 6 -8.96 -12.12 -10.21
CA TYR A 6 -9.16 -11.50 -8.90
C TYR A 6 -8.23 -10.30 -8.71
N TRP A 7 -8.83 -9.14 -8.43
CA TRP A 7 -8.11 -7.90 -8.14
C TRP A 7 -7.80 -7.80 -6.65
N GLY A 8 -6.59 -7.35 -6.33
CA GLY A 8 -6.20 -7.02 -4.96
C GLY A 8 -6.99 -5.83 -4.42
N ASP A 9 -7.53 -5.96 -3.22
CA ASP A 9 -8.28 -4.91 -2.52
C ASP A 9 -7.54 -4.42 -1.27
N GLU A 10 -8.22 -3.62 -0.45
CA GLU A 10 -7.66 -3.07 0.79
C GLU A 10 -7.25 -4.16 1.80
N LEU A 11 -7.91 -5.32 1.81
CA LEU A 11 -7.55 -6.43 2.69
C LEU A 11 -6.22 -7.06 2.24
N CYS A 12 -6.00 -7.17 0.94
CA CYS A 12 -4.72 -7.60 0.40
C CYS A 12 -3.60 -6.63 0.72
N ILE A 13 -3.84 -5.32 0.60
CA ILE A 13 -2.86 -4.29 0.99
C ILE A 13 -2.49 -4.42 2.47
N LYS A 14 -3.48 -4.60 3.35
CA LYS A 14 -3.25 -4.80 4.77
C LYS A 14 -2.47 -6.09 5.05
N ALA A 15 -2.82 -7.19 4.39
CA ALA A 15 -2.10 -8.46 4.51
C ALA A 15 -0.63 -8.32 4.06
N ILE A 16 -0.36 -7.56 3.00
CA ILE A 16 1.00 -7.24 2.53
C ILE A 16 1.76 -6.46 3.60
N ALA A 17 1.17 -5.40 4.15
CA ALA A 17 1.80 -4.60 5.20
C ALA A 17 2.20 -5.47 6.40
N ASP A 18 1.29 -6.32 6.87
CA ASP A 18 1.50 -7.22 8.00
C ASP A 18 2.55 -8.30 7.72
N THR A 19 2.51 -8.90 6.52
CA THR A 19 3.39 -10.02 6.14
C THR A 19 4.82 -9.58 5.90
N PHE A 20 5.02 -8.43 5.25
CA PHE A 20 6.34 -7.92 4.87
C PHE A 20 6.91 -6.90 5.86
N ASP A 21 6.20 -6.68 6.98
CA ASP A 21 6.59 -5.73 8.01
C ASP A 21 6.93 -4.34 7.43
N CYS A 22 6.05 -3.85 6.55
CA CYS A 22 6.25 -2.63 5.78
C CYS A 22 5.07 -1.68 5.91
N VAL A 23 5.29 -0.41 5.61
CA VAL A 23 4.22 0.59 5.55
C VAL A 23 3.83 0.80 4.10
N VAL A 24 2.55 0.64 3.80
CA VAL A 24 2.00 0.93 2.47
C VAL A 24 1.28 2.27 2.50
N TYR A 25 1.72 3.20 1.65
CA TYR A 25 1.09 4.48 1.41
C TYR A 25 0.38 4.45 0.06
N ILE A 26 -0.87 4.91 0.02
CA ILE A 26 -1.66 4.98 -1.21
C ILE A 26 -2.15 6.41 -1.41
N ILE A 27 -1.74 7.03 -2.49
CA ILE A 27 -2.24 8.33 -2.92
C ILE A 27 -3.47 8.08 -3.80
N THR A 28 -4.57 8.75 -3.50
CA THR A 28 -5.83 8.62 -4.27
C THR A 28 -6.28 9.97 -4.78
N SER A 29 -7.14 9.97 -5.80
CA SER A 29 -7.80 11.19 -6.29
C SER A 29 -9.02 11.60 -5.45
N ASN A 30 -9.31 10.91 -4.33
CA ASN A 30 -10.41 11.27 -3.45
C ASN A 30 -10.02 12.47 -2.57
N PRO A 31 -10.73 13.62 -2.67
CA PRO A 31 -10.36 14.82 -1.93
C PRO A 31 -10.43 14.66 -0.40
N ASP A 32 -11.35 13.83 0.11
CA ASP A 32 -11.54 13.63 1.56
C ASP A 32 -10.50 12.66 2.15
N LYS A 33 -9.94 11.78 1.33
CA LYS A 33 -8.97 10.73 1.71
C LYS A 33 -7.88 10.58 0.66
N TRP A 34 -7.18 11.68 0.42
CA TRP A 34 -6.12 11.75 -0.59
C TRP A 34 -4.91 10.85 -0.28
N LEU A 35 -4.72 10.48 1.00
CA LEU A 35 -3.67 9.56 1.45
C LEU A 35 -4.22 8.48 2.38
N LEU A 36 -4.02 7.22 2.03
CA LEU A 36 -4.26 6.06 2.87
C LEU A 36 -2.92 5.51 3.37
N LYS A 37 -2.91 5.03 4.62
CA LYS A 37 -1.72 4.45 5.26
C LYS A 37 -2.09 3.13 5.91
N TYR A 38 -1.38 2.06 5.55
CA TYR A 38 -1.51 0.75 6.15
C TYR A 38 -0.20 0.40 6.85
N GLU A 39 -0.27 0.29 8.18
CA GLU A 39 0.86 -0.09 9.04
C GLU A 39 0.83 -1.58 9.38
N PRO A 40 1.99 -2.23 9.59
CA PRO A 40 2.04 -3.61 10.04
C PRO A 40 1.49 -3.74 11.47
N LYS A 41 0.81 -4.86 11.75
CA LYS A 41 0.24 -5.16 13.07
C LYS A 41 1.31 -5.29 14.15
N CYS A 42 2.45 -5.91 13.81
CA CYS A 42 3.57 -6.08 14.73
C CYS A 42 4.50 -4.87 14.67
N LYS A 43 4.44 -4.01 15.68
CA LYS A 43 5.34 -2.86 15.81
C LYS A 43 6.71 -3.33 16.32
N ASN A 44 7.55 -3.79 15.40
CA ASN A 44 8.96 -4.00 15.71
C ASN A 44 9.65 -2.62 15.83
N ASN A 45 9.69 -2.08 17.05
CA ASN A 45 10.05 -0.67 17.34
C ASN A 45 11.52 -0.31 17.04
N ASN A 46 12.38 -1.30 16.80
CA ASN A 46 13.83 -1.08 16.69
C ASN A 46 14.35 -1.10 15.24
N GLN A 47 13.48 -1.19 14.22
CA GLN A 47 13.89 -1.27 12.82
C GLN A 47 13.17 -0.26 11.94
N LEU A 48 13.93 0.36 11.04
CA LEU A 48 13.39 1.17 9.94
C LEU A 48 12.51 0.28 9.06
N LYS A 49 11.22 0.63 8.94
CA LYS A 49 10.27 -0.08 8.08
C LYS A 49 10.49 0.33 6.64
N LYS A 50 10.41 -0.64 5.72
CA LYS A 50 10.34 -0.32 4.30
C LYS A 50 9.02 0.37 4.00
N CYS A 51 9.05 1.35 3.10
CA CYS A 51 7.86 2.05 2.63
C CYS A 51 7.57 1.66 1.19
N ILE A 52 6.31 1.31 0.92
CA ILE A 52 5.77 1.09 -0.42
C ILE A 52 4.83 2.24 -0.73
N PHE A 53 4.96 2.83 -1.91
CA PHE A 53 4.12 3.93 -2.35
C PHE A 53 3.34 3.51 -3.59
N LEU A 54 2.02 3.64 -3.51
CA LEU A 54 1.10 3.34 -4.59
C LEU A 54 0.30 4.61 -4.95
N ALA A 55 -0.07 4.74 -6.21
CA ALA A 55 -1.16 5.61 -6.64
C ALA A 55 -2.36 4.73 -6.97
N TYR A 56 -3.55 5.13 -6.51
CA TYR A 56 -4.80 4.48 -6.86
C TYR A 56 -5.56 5.34 -7.88
N SER A 57 -5.63 4.83 -9.10
CA SER A 57 -6.39 5.40 -10.20
C SER A 57 -7.76 4.72 -10.23
N SER A 58 -8.75 5.43 -9.68
CA SER A 58 -10.12 4.93 -9.50
C SER A 58 -10.73 4.44 -10.82
N PRO A 59 -11.51 3.34 -10.83
CA PRO A 59 -11.90 2.52 -9.67
C PRO A 59 -11.11 1.21 -9.51
N ILE A 60 -10.12 0.92 -10.35
CA ILE A 60 -9.55 -0.44 -10.44
C ILE A 60 -8.03 -0.51 -10.39
N HIS A 61 -7.29 0.57 -10.62
CA HIS A 61 -5.86 0.45 -10.92
C HIS A 61 -4.95 0.93 -9.78
N TYR A 62 -3.86 0.19 -9.55
CA TYR A 62 -2.77 0.60 -8.66
C TYR A 62 -1.47 0.73 -9.45
N ASP A 63 -0.80 1.87 -9.31
CA ASP A 63 0.50 2.16 -9.90
C ASP A 63 1.58 2.26 -8.82
N SER A 64 2.78 1.74 -9.07
CA SER A 64 3.90 1.91 -8.15
C SER A 64 4.53 3.28 -8.31
N LEU A 65 4.71 4.00 -7.19
CA LEU A 65 5.47 5.24 -7.17
C LEU A 65 6.88 4.99 -6.65
N LYS A 66 7.88 5.49 -7.38
CA LYS A 66 9.29 5.42 -6.98
C LYS A 66 9.89 6.81 -7.01
N LEU A 67 10.46 7.21 -5.87
CA LEU A 67 11.27 8.42 -5.82
C LEU A 67 12.56 8.21 -6.62
N ILE A 68 12.76 9.01 -7.66
CA ILE A 68 14.00 9.06 -8.43
C ILE A 68 14.80 10.25 -7.88
N LYS A 69 16.03 10.00 -7.43
CA LYS A 69 16.97 11.10 -7.18
C LYS A 69 17.51 11.54 -8.54
N MET A 70 17.24 12.80 -8.88
CA MET A 70 17.90 13.48 -9.99
C MET A 70 19.34 13.81 -9.64
#